data_AF-B2UMF6-F1
#
_entry.id   AF-B2UMF6-F1
#
_cell.length_a   1.000
_cell.length_b   1.000
_cell.length_c   1.000
_cell.angle_alpha   90.00
_cell.angle_beta   90.00
_cell.angle_gamma   90.00
#
_symmetry.space_group_name_H-M   'P 1'
#
loop_
_entity.id
_entity.type
_entity.pdbx_description
1 polymer ?
#
loop_
_entity_poly.entity_id
_entity_poly.type
_entity_poly.pdbx_seq_one_letter_code
_entity_poly.pdbx_strand_id
1 'polypeptide(L)'
;MSDDDIRILVKEWLQSQNRKSYQLAEEIGIRPQTFYAQMSVRKISANTKKALSRIIPGLVSDSDLNPPSNTEECDPKKLRIKEWLRAHGKTRRWLAEQCRVSVRTVHTWFTARGNIPVTQYLFIDKLMSEGESWKVQLPNTIPVNFPETEMEIVHKFQKLHPDIDLPMYGMHKILELCVNVLTQDEYSKTSPYSRITNTGEIRHRRIK
;
A
#
# COMPACT_ATOMS: atom_id res chain seq x y z
N MET A 1 10.65 -7.13 -27.40
CA MET A 1 10.69 -6.05 -28.40
C MET A 1 10.77 -4.70 -27.70
N SER A 2 11.71 -3.82 -28.09
CA SER A 2 11.90 -2.51 -27.45
C SER A 2 10.84 -1.49 -27.91
N ASP A 3 10.70 -0.37 -27.18
CA ASP A 3 9.76 0.68 -27.56
C ASP A 3 10.13 1.31 -28.91
N ASP A 4 11.42 1.41 -29.24
CA ASP A 4 11.90 1.93 -30.53
C ASP A 4 11.57 1.00 -31.69
N ASP A 5 11.75 -0.31 -31.51
CA ASP A 5 11.35 -1.32 -32.50
C ASP A 5 9.84 -1.25 -32.79
N ILE A 6 9.03 -1.08 -31.74
CA ILE A 6 7.58 -0.89 -31.87
C ILE A 6 7.26 0.37 -32.68
N ARG A 7 7.93 1.49 -32.43
CA ARG A 7 7.70 2.74 -33.19
C ARG A 7 8.05 2.58 -34.66
N ILE A 8 9.13 1.87 -34.98
CA ILE A 8 9.55 1.61 -36.35
C ILE A 8 8.50 0.75 -37.06
N LEU A 9 8.10 -0.39 -36.47
CA LEU A 9 7.08 -1.27 -37.04
C LEU A 9 5.73 -0.59 -37.23
N VAL A 10 5.30 0.22 -36.27
CA VAL A 10 4.03 0.98 -36.38
C VAL A 10 4.11 1.98 -37.54
N LYS A 11 5.25 2.66 -37.72
CA LYS A 11 5.45 3.60 -38.84
C LYS A 11 5.43 2.87 -40.18
N GLU A 12 6.16 1.76 -40.31
CA GLU A 12 6.21 0.96 -41.54
C GLU A 12 4.85 0.36 -41.88
N TRP A 13 4.11 -0.14 -40.89
CA TRP A 13 2.77 -0.66 -41.09
C TRP A 13 1.77 0.43 -41.49
N LEU A 14 1.81 1.61 -40.85
CA LEU A 14 0.96 2.74 -41.26
C LEU A 14 1.26 3.18 -42.70
N GLN A 15 2.52 3.16 -43.11
CA GLN A 15 2.94 3.45 -44.48
C GLN A 15 2.45 2.39 -45.47
N SER A 16 2.58 1.10 -45.14
CA SER A 16 2.15 0.00 -46.03
C SER A 16 0.64 -0.06 -46.21
N GLN A 17 -0.14 0.28 -45.17
CA GLN A 17 -1.59 0.32 -45.22
C GLN A 17 -2.15 1.66 -45.74
N ASN A 18 -1.29 2.64 -46.05
CA ASN A 18 -1.67 4.01 -46.39
C ASN A 18 -2.64 4.66 -45.36
N ARG A 19 -2.45 4.34 -44.07
CA ARG A 19 -3.30 4.82 -42.97
C ARG A 19 -2.65 5.97 -42.24
N LYS A 20 -3.46 6.85 -41.65
CA LYS A 20 -2.97 7.95 -40.82
C LYS A 20 -2.93 7.54 -39.35
N SER A 21 -1.93 8.01 -38.63
CA SER A 21 -1.70 7.72 -37.20
C SER A 21 -2.90 8.00 -36.30
N TYR A 22 -3.71 9.03 -36.59
CA TYR A 22 -4.91 9.33 -35.79
C TYR A 22 -6.01 8.27 -35.93
N GLN A 23 -6.13 7.64 -37.11
CA GLN A 23 -7.12 6.58 -37.35
C GLN A 23 -6.77 5.33 -36.54
N LEU A 24 -5.48 4.99 -36.49
CA LEU A 24 -5.00 3.90 -35.65
C LEU A 24 -5.18 4.23 -34.17
N ALA A 25 -4.97 5.48 -33.76
CA ALA A 25 -5.19 5.93 -32.38
C ALA A 25 -6.66 5.75 -31.94
N GLU A 26 -7.61 6.15 -32.79
CA GLU A 26 -9.04 5.95 -32.56
C GLU A 26 -9.40 4.47 -32.49
N GLU A 27 -8.85 3.65 -33.37
CA GLU A 27 -9.12 2.21 -33.43
C GLU A 27 -8.60 1.46 -32.20
N ILE A 28 -7.44 1.86 -31.66
CA ILE A 28 -6.93 1.30 -30.39
C ILE A 28 -7.57 1.96 -29.15
N GLY A 29 -8.48 2.92 -29.33
CA GLY A 29 -9.22 3.57 -28.24
C GLY A 29 -8.40 4.55 -27.41
N ILE A 30 -7.38 5.20 -27.98
CA ILE A 30 -6.60 6.24 -27.30
C ILE A 30 -6.69 7.57 -28.02
N ARG A 31 -6.54 8.68 -27.29
CA ARG A 31 -6.55 10.01 -27.89
C ARG A 31 -5.38 10.16 -28.88
N PRO A 32 -5.58 10.77 -30.06
CA PRO A 32 -4.50 10.98 -31.04
C PRO A 32 -3.27 11.67 -30.45
N GLN A 33 -3.45 12.64 -29.55
CA GLN A 33 -2.34 13.30 -28.85
C GLN A 33 -1.51 12.33 -27.98
N THR A 34 -2.17 11.41 -27.28
CA THR A 34 -1.50 10.37 -26.48
C THR A 34 -0.72 9.41 -27.39
N PHE A 35 -1.29 9.06 -28.54
CA PHE A 35 -0.64 8.23 -29.55
C PHE A 35 0.64 8.91 -30.07
N TYR A 36 0.56 10.17 -30.51
CA TYR A 36 1.71 10.92 -30.99
C TYR A 36 2.84 11.01 -29.96
N ALA A 37 2.49 11.25 -28.70
CA ALA A 37 3.49 11.34 -27.63
C ALA A 37 4.22 10.00 -27.41
N GLN A 38 3.50 8.88 -27.45
CA GLN A 38 4.08 7.53 -27.32
C GLN A 38 4.89 7.10 -28.55
N MET A 39 4.47 7.51 -29.75
CA MET A 39 5.15 7.19 -31.01
C MET A 39 6.36 8.09 -31.32
N SER A 40 6.58 9.13 -30.53
CA SER A 40 7.71 10.05 -30.67
C SER A 40 8.88 9.63 -29.78
N VAL A 41 8.77 9.84 -28.46
CA VAL A 41 9.88 9.62 -27.51
C VAL A 41 9.44 9.03 -26.18
N ARG A 42 8.14 9.01 -25.88
CA ARG A 42 7.67 8.54 -24.57
C ARG A 42 7.54 7.03 -24.53
N LYS A 43 7.72 6.47 -23.33
CA LYS A 43 7.45 5.06 -23.06
C LYS A 43 6.06 4.67 -23.54
N ILE A 44 5.97 3.58 -24.31
CA ILE A 44 4.70 3.06 -24.84
C ILE A 44 4.02 2.25 -23.73
N SER A 45 2.76 2.57 -23.42
CA SER A 45 2.05 1.87 -22.36
C SER A 45 1.78 0.41 -22.74
N ALA A 46 1.76 -0.49 -21.76
CA ALA A 46 1.47 -1.91 -21.99
C ALA A 46 0.10 -2.11 -22.65
N ASN A 47 -0.90 -1.30 -22.29
CA ASN A 47 -2.22 -1.31 -22.91
C ASN A 47 -2.15 -0.93 -24.39
N THR A 48 -1.35 0.08 -24.75
CA THR A 48 -1.13 0.48 -26.15
C THR A 48 -0.45 -0.64 -26.92
N LYS A 49 0.60 -1.27 -26.37
CA LYS A 49 1.29 -2.39 -27.02
C LYS A 49 0.34 -3.55 -27.32
N LYS A 50 -0.49 -3.92 -26.34
CA LYS A 50 -1.50 -4.98 -26.48
C LYS A 50 -2.60 -4.63 -27.48
N ALA A 51 -2.98 -3.36 -27.57
CA ALA A 51 -3.97 -2.93 -28.56
C ALA A 51 -3.38 -2.93 -29.98
N LEU A 52 -2.14 -2.46 -30.13
CA LEU A 52 -1.40 -2.50 -31.40
C LEU A 52 -1.17 -3.94 -31.89
N SER A 53 -0.87 -4.88 -30.99
CA SER A 53 -0.65 -6.28 -31.36
C SER A 53 -1.89 -6.99 -31.91
N ARG A 54 -3.09 -6.45 -31.71
CA ARG A 54 -4.32 -6.98 -32.30
C ARG A 54 -4.55 -6.52 -33.74
N ILE A 55 -3.93 -5.41 -34.12
CA ILE A 55 -4.17 -4.74 -35.42
C ILE A 55 -2.98 -4.92 -36.36
N ILE A 56 -1.76 -4.92 -35.82
CA ILE A 56 -0.51 -5.00 -36.57
C ILE A 56 0.05 -6.42 -36.44
N PRO A 57 -0.03 -7.24 -37.50
CA PRO A 57 0.58 -8.57 -37.52
C PRO A 57 2.09 -8.45 -37.32
N GLY A 58 2.67 -9.30 -36.47
CA GLY A 58 4.11 -9.30 -36.17
C GLY A 58 4.55 -8.37 -35.03
N LEU A 59 3.62 -7.62 -34.41
CA LEU A 59 3.96 -6.74 -33.28
C LEU A 59 4.18 -7.51 -31.97
N VAL A 60 3.66 -8.75 -31.86
CA VAL A 60 3.97 -9.75 -30.82
C VAL A 60 3.64 -11.15 -31.37
N SER A 61 4.64 -12.04 -31.56
CA SER A 61 4.41 -13.46 -31.82
C SER A 61 3.95 -14.18 -30.55
N ASP A 62 3.05 -15.15 -30.71
CA ASP A 62 2.48 -16.04 -29.68
C ASP A 62 3.53 -16.67 -28.76
N SER A 63 3.89 -16.01 -27.64
CA SER A 63 4.66 -16.64 -26.54
C SER A 63 4.63 -15.82 -25.24
N ASP A 64 3.49 -15.22 -24.87
CA ASP A 64 3.30 -14.75 -23.49
C ASP A 64 1.81 -14.78 -23.10
N LEU A 65 1.27 -16.00 -23.05
CA LEU A 65 0.27 -16.32 -22.03
C LEU A 65 0.96 -16.37 -20.67
N ASN A 66 1.39 -15.22 -20.17
CA ASN A 66 1.56 -15.01 -18.74
C ASN A 66 0.62 -13.87 -18.33
N PRO A 67 -0.24 -14.06 -17.32
CA PRO A 67 -1.03 -12.96 -16.75
C PRO A 67 -0.04 -11.86 -16.30
N PRO A 68 -0.42 -10.58 -16.39
CA PRO A 68 0.53 -9.47 -16.45
C PRO A 68 1.48 -9.50 -15.26
N SER A 69 2.71 -9.94 -15.51
CA SER A 69 3.85 -9.70 -14.65
C SER A 69 4.16 -8.22 -14.74
N ASN A 70 3.42 -7.43 -13.98
CA ASN A 70 3.85 -6.10 -13.59
C ASN A 70 5.16 -6.29 -12.83
N THR A 71 6.29 -6.05 -13.49
CA THR A 71 7.53 -5.65 -12.82
C THR A 71 7.37 -4.20 -12.36
N GLU A 72 6.32 -3.93 -11.58
CA GLU A 72 6.47 -3.07 -10.41
C GLU A 72 6.92 -4.04 -9.34
N GLU A 73 7.97 -3.73 -8.59
CA GLU A 73 8.30 -4.42 -7.37
C GLU A 73 7.11 -4.26 -6.41
N CYS A 74 6.09 -5.08 -6.62
CA CYS A 74 4.84 -5.00 -5.90
C CYS A 74 5.13 -5.76 -4.62
N ASP A 75 5.48 -4.99 -3.60
CA ASP A 75 5.69 -5.48 -2.24
C ASP A 75 4.78 -6.69 -1.97
N PRO A 76 5.35 -7.88 -1.71
CA PRO A 76 4.58 -9.13 -1.61
C PRO A 76 3.47 -9.03 -0.57
N LYS A 77 3.64 -8.17 0.45
CA LYS A 77 2.60 -7.85 1.44
C LYS A 77 1.37 -7.21 0.80
N LYS A 78 1.57 -6.22 -0.08
CA LYS A 78 0.49 -5.52 -0.77
C LYS A 78 -0.24 -6.45 -1.74
N LEU A 79 0.49 -7.33 -2.43
CA LEU A 79 -0.12 -8.32 -3.32
C LEU A 79 -1.01 -9.29 -2.56
N ARG A 80 -0.49 -9.88 -1.47
CA ARG A 80 -1.24 -10.80 -0.61
C ARG A 80 -2.56 -10.19 -0.13
N ILE A 81 -2.54 -8.93 0.33
CA ILE A 81 -3.75 -8.23 0.78
C ILE A 81 -4.72 -7.97 -0.39
N LYS A 82 -4.23 -7.55 -1.57
CA LYS A 82 -5.08 -7.32 -2.76
C LYS A 82 -5.80 -8.61 -3.16
N GLU A 83 -5.10 -9.74 -3.17
CA GLU A 83 -5.65 -11.03 -3.56
C GLU A 83 -6.68 -11.52 -2.55
N TRP A 84 -6.40 -11.42 -1.25
CA TRP A 84 -7.34 -11.79 -0.21
C TRP A 84 -8.63 -10.96 -0.25
N LEU A 85 -8.51 -9.64 -0.42
CA LEU A 85 -9.68 -8.76 -0.59
C LEU A 85 -10.53 -9.20 -1.78
N ARG A 86 -9.89 -9.50 -2.93
CA ARG A 86 -10.58 -9.97 -4.13
C ARG A 86 -11.28 -11.32 -3.91
N ALA A 87 -10.61 -12.26 -3.26
CA ALA A 87 -11.15 -13.60 -2.97
C ALA A 87 -12.39 -13.55 -2.06
N HIS A 88 -12.44 -12.59 -1.13
CA HIS A 88 -13.56 -12.45 -0.17
C HIS A 88 -14.58 -11.38 -0.59
N GLY A 89 -14.53 -10.87 -1.83
CA GLY A 89 -15.44 -9.84 -2.34
C GLY A 89 -15.36 -8.50 -1.61
N LYS A 90 -14.25 -8.22 -0.92
CA LYS A 90 -14.06 -7.02 -0.09
C LYS A 90 -13.41 -5.90 -0.90
N THR A 91 -13.81 -4.66 -0.62
CA THR A 91 -13.31 -3.48 -1.32
C THR A 91 -12.25 -2.72 -0.50
N ARG A 92 -11.48 -1.84 -1.15
CA ARG A 92 -10.59 -0.91 -0.43
C ARG A 92 -11.33 0.03 0.50
N ARG A 93 -12.60 0.36 0.19
CA ARG A 93 -13.47 1.13 1.09
C ARG A 93 -13.77 0.33 2.36
N TRP A 94 -14.09 -0.95 2.23
CA TRP A 94 -14.28 -1.84 3.37
C TRP A 94 -12.99 -1.93 4.22
N LEU A 95 -11.84 -2.09 3.58
CA LEU A 95 -10.56 -2.13 4.31
C LEU A 95 -10.31 -0.82 5.08
N ALA A 96 -10.64 0.33 4.49
CA ALA A 96 -10.51 1.63 5.13
C ALA A 96 -11.39 1.75 6.38
N GLU A 97 -12.61 1.22 6.29
CA GLU A 97 -13.55 1.16 7.42
C GLU A 97 -13.00 0.28 8.55
N GLN A 98 -12.49 -0.91 8.23
CA GLN A 98 -11.89 -1.79 9.25
C GLN A 98 -10.65 -1.16 9.89
N CYS A 99 -9.78 -0.55 9.09
CA CYS A 99 -8.58 0.13 9.55
C CYS A 99 -8.85 1.51 10.19
N ARG A 100 -10.11 1.98 10.18
CA ARG A 100 -10.53 3.31 10.67
C ARG A 100 -9.69 4.46 10.08
N VAL A 101 -9.36 4.36 8.80
CA VAL A 101 -8.64 5.39 8.04
C VAL A 101 -9.46 5.87 6.85
N SER A 102 -9.04 6.98 6.24
CA SER A 102 -9.70 7.44 5.01
C SER A 102 -9.45 6.46 3.85
N VAL A 103 -10.43 6.34 2.95
CA VAL A 103 -10.27 5.54 1.72
C VAL A 103 -9.08 6.02 0.88
N ARG A 104 -8.81 7.34 0.90
CA ARG A 104 -7.64 7.94 0.25
C ARG A 104 -6.33 7.42 0.86
N THR A 105 -6.25 7.29 2.18
CA THR A 105 -5.10 6.72 2.89
C THR A 105 -4.82 5.30 2.41
N VAL A 106 -5.86 4.46 2.33
CA VAL A 106 -5.74 3.09 1.80
C VAL A 106 -5.29 3.08 0.34
N HIS A 107 -5.84 3.97 -0.50
CA HIS A 107 -5.38 4.10 -1.89
C HIS A 107 -3.89 4.42 -1.97
N THR A 108 -3.41 5.36 -1.15
CA THR A 108 -2.00 5.72 -1.08
C THR A 108 -1.12 4.53 -0.71
N TRP A 109 -1.52 3.70 0.26
CA TRP A 109 -0.77 2.49 0.65
C TRP A 109 -0.48 1.54 -0.52
N PHE A 110 -1.44 1.39 -1.44
CA PHE A 110 -1.34 0.50 -2.59
C PHE A 110 -0.70 1.12 -3.84
N THR A 111 -0.24 2.38 -3.77
CA THR A 111 0.57 2.98 -4.85
C THR A 111 1.98 2.36 -4.88
N ALA A 112 2.71 2.56 -5.98
CA ALA A 112 4.07 2.05 -6.15
C ALA A 112 5.00 2.48 -5.00
N ARG A 113 4.96 3.76 -4.62
CA ARG A 113 5.76 4.33 -3.51
C ARG A 113 5.09 4.27 -2.14
N GLY A 114 3.82 3.90 -2.07
CA GLY A 114 3.11 3.80 -0.81
C GLY A 114 3.65 2.70 0.08
N ASN A 115 3.38 2.75 1.36
CA ASN A 115 3.62 1.66 2.29
C ASN A 115 2.41 1.49 3.20
N ILE A 116 2.20 0.27 3.68
CA ILE A 116 1.20 0.01 4.72
C ILE A 116 1.93 0.19 6.05
N PRO A 117 1.49 1.09 6.94
CA PRO A 117 2.07 1.22 8.27
C PRO A 117 2.08 -0.13 9.00
N VAL A 118 3.12 -0.41 9.79
CA VAL A 118 3.32 -1.71 10.46
C VAL A 118 2.09 -2.11 11.29
N THR A 119 1.55 -1.20 12.09
CA THR A 119 0.34 -1.40 12.90
C THR A 119 -0.86 -1.83 12.04
N GLN A 120 -1.03 -1.19 10.89
CA GLN A 120 -2.12 -1.49 9.96
C GLN A 120 -1.89 -2.83 9.26
N TYR A 121 -0.65 -3.14 8.88
CA TYR A 121 -0.33 -4.44 8.30
C TYR A 121 -0.63 -5.58 9.28
N LEU A 122 -0.24 -5.46 10.55
CA LEU A 122 -0.52 -6.47 11.58
C LEU A 122 -2.02 -6.68 11.79
N PHE A 123 -2.79 -5.59 11.81
CA PHE A 123 -4.24 -5.67 11.90
C PHE A 123 -4.86 -6.35 10.67
N ILE A 124 -4.41 -6.01 9.47
CA ILE A 124 -4.88 -6.62 8.22
C ILE A 124 -4.50 -8.10 8.17
N ASP A 125 -3.28 -8.46 8.57
CA ASP A 125 -2.81 -9.85 8.61
C ASP A 125 -3.69 -10.70 9.56
N LYS A 126 -4.11 -10.10 10.68
CA LYS A 126 -5.07 -10.70 11.60
C LYS A 126 -6.46 -10.86 10.96
N LEU A 127 -6.99 -9.82 10.32
CA LEU A 127 -8.27 -9.91 9.57
C LEU A 127 -8.23 -11.00 8.48
N MET A 128 -7.07 -11.18 7.84
CA MET A 128 -6.86 -12.19 6.82
C MET A 128 -6.87 -13.63 7.36
N SER A 129 -6.58 -13.79 8.65
CA SER A 129 -6.48 -15.06 9.35
C SER A 129 -7.78 -15.46 10.07
N GLU A 130 -8.73 -14.54 10.23
CA GLU A 130 -10.00 -14.77 10.93
C GLU A 130 -11.01 -15.56 10.07
N GLY A 131 -10.68 -16.84 9.82
CA GLY A 131 -11.62 -17.95 9.76
C GLY A 131 -11.68 -18.73 11.08
N GLU A 132 -10.83 -18.39 12.07
CA GLU A 132 -10.85 -18.96 13.40
C GLU A 132 -11.36 -17.95 14.42
N SER A 133 -12.42 -18.34 15.13
CA SER A 133 -12.99 -17.63 16.28
C SER A 133 -11.88 -17.17 17.23
N TRP A 134 -11.92 -15.90 17.62
CA TRP A 134 -11.15 -15.31 18.71
C TRP A 134 -11.10 -16.23 19.95
N LYS A 135 -10.09 -17.10 20.05
CA LYS A 135 -9.67 -17.64 21.32
C LYS A 135 -8.41 -16.87 21.68
N VAL A 136 -8.61 -15.72 22.33
CA VAL A 136 -7.53 -15.05 23.04
C VAL A 136 -7.07 -16.04 24.10
N GLN A 137 -6.06 -16.86 23.78
CA GLN A 137 -5.29 -17.50 24.83
C GLN A 137 -4.59 -16.35 25.56
N LEU A 138 -4.78 -16.35 26.87
CA LEU A 138 -4.62 -15.21 27.76
C LEU A 138 -3.32 -15.30 28.61
N PRO A 139 -2.09 -15.37 28.07
CA PRO A 139 -0.91 -15.23 28.93
C PRO A 139 -0.63 -13.80 29.39
N ASN A 140 -1.09 -12.77 28.67
CA ASN A 140 -0.57 -11.39 28.81
C ASN A 140 -1.64 -10.31 29.07
N THR A 141 -2.75 -10.61 29.75
CA THR A 141 -3.72 -9.56 30.14
C THR A 141 -3.12 -8.62 31.18
N ILE A 142 -2.92 -7.36 30.81
CA ILE A 142 -2.66 -6.28 31.75
C ILE A 142 -4.02 -5.88 32.35
N PRO A 143 -4.28 -6.07 33.65
CA PRO A 143 -5.50 -5.57 34.27
C PRO A 143 -5.46 -4.04 34.24
N VAL A 144 -6.44 -3.43 33.59
CA VAL A 144 -6.60 -1.98 33.55
C VAL A 144 -7.68 -1.60 34.55
N ASN A 145 -7.33 -0.80 35.55
CA ASN A 145 -8.29 -0.26 36.51
C ASN A 145 -8.36 1.26 36.33
N PHE A 146 -9.56 1.78 36.08
CA PHE A 146 -9.82 3.21 35.93
C PHE A 146 -10.54 3.71 37.19
N PRO A 147 -10.18 4.88 37.76
CA PRO A 147 -10.99 5.54 38.77
C PRO A 147 -12.37 5.90 38.19
N GLU A 148 -13.38 6.05 39.05
CA GLU A 148 -14.78 6.29 38.65
C GLU A 148 -14.92 7.43 37.64
N THR A 149 -14.20 8.54 37.85
CA THR A 149 -14.22 9.71 36.97
C THR A 149 -13.69 9.41 35.56
N GLU A 150 -12.71 8.52 35.42
CA GLU A 150 -12.21 8.08 34.11
C GLU A 150 -13.15 7.03 33.50
N MET A 151 -13.78 6.20 34.33
CA MET A 151 -14.75 5.21 33.89
C MET A 151 -16.02 5.85 33.30
N GLU A 152 -16.47 6.98 33.85
CA GLU A 152 -17.55 7.79 33.26
C GLU A 152 -17.23 8.23 31.82
N ILE A 153 -15.97 8.59 31.55
CA ILE A 153 -15.52 8.98 30.21
C ILE A 153 -15.58 7.77 29.27
N VAL A 154 -15.12 6.60 29.73
CA VAL A 154 -15.17 5.35 28.96
C VAL A 154 -16.62 4.97 28.63
N HIS A 155 -17.53 5.06 29.61
CA HIS A 155 -18.95 4.79 29.39
C HIS A 155 -19.60 5.78 28.41
N LYS A 156 -19.26 7.06 28.52
CA LYS A 156 -19.72 8.08 27.56
C LYS A 156 -19.22 7.78 26.15
N PHE A 157 -17.96 7.35 26.01
CA PHE A 157 -17.39 6.94 24.73
C PHE A 157 -18.13 5.73 24.15
N GLN A 158 -18.36 4.67 24.93
CA GLN A 158 -19.11 3.48 24.51
C GLN A 158 -20.53 3.83 24.07
N LYS A 159 -21.21 4.74 24.77
CA LYS A 159 -22.56 5.19 24.42
C LYS A 159 -22.61 5.93 23.08
N LEU A 160 -21.57 6.72 22.78
CA LEU A 160 -21.47 7.46 21.52
C LEU A 160 -21.00 6.58 20.34
N HIS A 161 -20.31 5.47 20.64
CA HIS A 161 -19.71 4.59 19.64
C HIS A 161 -20.00 3.10 19.93
N PRO A 162 -21.27 2.66 19.78
CA PRO A 162 -21.67 1.30 20.09
C PRO A 162 -21.09 0.26 19.12
N ASP A 163 -20.62 0.67 17.94
CA ASP A 163 -19.97 -0.18 16.94
C ASP A 163 -18.48 -0.45 17.24
N ILE A 164 -17.93 0.19 18.28
CA ILE A 164 -16.53 0.02 18.66
C ILE A 164 -16.41 -1.07 19.72
N ASP A 165 -15.75 -2.17 19.36
CA ASP A 165 -15.22 -3.13 20.32
C ASP A 165 -14.07 -2.47 21.10
N LEU A 166 -14.38 -2.02 22.32
CA LEU A 166 -13.47 -1.25 23.17
C LEU A 166 -12.18 -2.03 23.52
N PRO A 167 -12.22 -3.32 23.94
CA PRO A 167 -11.03 -4.15 24.07
C PRO A 167 -10.14 -4.14 22.82
N MET A 168 -10.73 -4.37 21.64
CA MET A 168 -9.96 -4.38 20.40
C MET A 168 -9.38 -3.00 20.09
N TYR A 169 -10.17 -1.95 20.23
CA TYR A 169 -9.72 -0.56 20.05
C TYR A 169 -8.55 -0.21 20.97
N GLY A 170 -8.61 -0.61 22.24
CA GLY A 170 -7.54 -0.44 23.22
C GLY A 170 -6.25 -1.13 22.78
N MET A 171 -6.33 -2.39 22.35
CA MET A 171 -5.16 -3.12 21.84
C MET A 171 -4.52 -2.43 20.64
N HIS A 172 -5.33 -1.95 19.68
CA HIS A 172 -4.81 -1.22 18.53
C HIS A 172 -4.07 0.06 18.96
N LYS A 173 -4.62 0.81 19.92
CA LYS A 173 -4.00 2.04 20.43
C LYS A 173 -2.70 1.77 21.19
N ILE A 174 -2.64 0.70 21.98
CA ILE A 174 -1.40 0.29 22.65
C ILE A 174 -0.33 -0.06 21.61
N LEU A 175 -0.66 -0.84 20.59
CA LEU A 175 0.28 -1.21 19.53
C LEU A 175 0.77 0.02 18.73
N GLU A 176 -0.14 0.94 18.39
CA GLU A 176 0.18 2.21 17.74
C GLU A 176 1.18 3.03 18.57
N LEU A 177 0.95 3.14 19.89
CA LEU A 177 1.88 3.80 20.81
C LEU A 177 3.26 3.13 20.83
N CYS A 178 3.32 1.80 20.98
CA CYS A 178 4.58 1.07 21.00
C CYS A 178 5.38 1.24 19.70
N VAL A 179 4.73 1.13 18.55
CA VAL A 179 5.38 1.32 17.24
C VAL A 179 5.95 2.74 17.14
N ASN A 180 5.19 3.75 17.56
CA ASN A 180 5.65 5.14 17.50
C ASN A 180 6.86 5.38 18.40
N VAL A 181 6.86 4.85 19.63
CA VAL A 181 7.99 4.97 20.57
C VAL A 181 9.24 4.30 20.01
N LEU A 182 9.13 3.06 19.52
CA LEU A 182 10.26 2.33 18.93
C LEU A 182 10.81 3.04 17.69
N THR A 183 9.94 3.58 16.86
CA THR A 183 10.33 4.35 15.67
C THR A 183 11.12 5.60 16.07
N GLN A 184 10.67 6.34 17.09
CA GLN A 184 11.40 7.52 17.60
C GLN A 184 12.77 7.17 18.20
N ASP A 185 12.88 6.03 18.89
CA ASP A 185 14.14 5.54 19.42
C ASP A 185 15.15 5.20 18.30
N GLU A 186 14.69 4.58 17.21
CA GLU A 186 15.54 4.28 16.05
C GLU A 186 16.05 5.57 15.38
N TYR A 187 15.19 6.57 15.21
CA TYR A 187 15.60 7.88 14.69
C TYR A 187 16.61 8.59 15.62
N SER A 188 16.43 8.45 16.94
CA SER A 188 17.36 9.04 17.92
C SER A 188 18.72 8.33 17.93
N LYS A 189 18.75 7.01 17.71
CA LYS A 189 20.00 6.21 17.64
C LYS A 189 20.77 6.39 16.33
N THR A 190 20.08 6.72 15.23
CA THR A 190 20.68 6.90 13.89
C THR A 190 21.06 8.35 13.58
N SER A 191 20.71 9.30 14.44
CA SER A 191 21.17 10.68 14.36
C SER A 191 22.67 10.78 14.69
N PRO A 192 23.52 11.39 13.84
CA PRO A 192 24.96 11.58 14.11
C PRO A 192 25.27 12.41 15.38
N TYR A 193 24.26 13.05 15.96
CA TYR A 193 24.41 13.99 17.08
C TYR A 193 24.06 13.42 18.46
N SER A 194 23.54 12.19 18.59
CA SER A 194 23.12 11.64 19.88
C SER A 194 24.25 11.06 20.75
N ARG A 195 25.52 11.15 20.32
CA ARG A 195 26.68 10.71 21.13
C ARG A 195 27.25 11.78 22.06
N ILE A 196 26.55 12.88 22.32
CA ILE A 196 27.04 13.88 23.28
C ILE A 196 25.92 14.22 24.28
N THR A 197 25.93 13.51 25.41
CA THR A 197 25.88 14.02 26.80
C THR A 197 25.27 12.98 27.74
N ASN A 198 26.10 12.37 28.59
CA ASN A 198 25.95 12.34 30.04
C ASN A 198 26.94 11.33 30.67
N THR A 199 28.21 11.68 30.71
CA THR A 199 29.12 11.23 31.77
C THR A 199 29.05 12.24 32.92
N GLY A 200 27.96 12.18 33.67
CA GLY A 200 27.87 12.83 34.98
C GLY A 200 28.47 11.92 36.04
N GLU A 201 29.79 11.95 36.21
CA GLU A 201 30.45 11.41 37.40
C GLU A 201 29.84 12.08 38.64
N ILE A 202 29.02 11.34 39.40
CA ILE A 202 28.64 11.73 40.76
C ILE A 202 29.88 11.54 41.64
N ARG A 203 30.70 12.59 41.74
CA ARG A 203 31.74 12.67 42.77
C ARG A 203 31.08 13.02 44.10
N HIS A 204 30.85 12.00 44.92
CA HIS A 204 30.51 12.17 46.33
C HIS A 204 31.64 12.93 47.06
N ARG A 205 31.40 14.22 47.36
CA ARG A 205 32.23 14.97 48.30
C ARG A 205 31.83 14.60 49.72
N ARG A 206 32.71 13.84 50.37
CA ARG A 206 32.68 13.51 51.80
C ARG A 206 32.87 14.82 52.58
N ILE A 207 31.93 15.18 53.45
CA ILE A 207 32.12 16.20 54.48
C ILE A 207 32.27 15.45 55.81
N LYS A 208 33.40 15.65 56.48
CA LYS A 208 33.58 15.50 57.92
C LYS A 208 33.44 16.88 58.53
#